data_AF-B7QA81-F1
#
_entry.id   AF-B7QA81-F1
#
_cell.length_a   1.000
_cell.length_b   1.000
_cell.length_c   1.000
_cell.angle_alpha   90.00
_cell.angle_beta   90.00
_cell.angle_gamma   90.00
#
_symmetry.space_group_name_H-M   'P 1'
#
loop_
_entity.id
_entity.type
_entity.pdbx_description
1 polymer ?
#
loop_
_entity_poly.entity_id
_entity_poly.type
_entity_poly.pdbx_seq_one_letter_code
_entity_poly.pdbx_strand_id
1 'polypeptide(L)'
;GTGTSMAQLQWLSLIMTRKPEIRERMMTEIETNLGQDRPRLQDREKLPYTQACIMESLRRFPNVPLGLPHNTTCDTEVGGKFVPKDTGILYNIYAI
;
A
#
# COMPACT_ATOMS: atom_id res chain seq x y z
N GLY A 1 -13.98 -4.13 -0.41
CA GLY A 1 -13.39 -3.27 0.63
C GLY A 1 -12.72 -4.07 1.73
N THR A 2 -13.46 -4.93 2.44
CA THR A 2 -12.98 -5.61 3.66
C THR A 2 -11.74 -6.48 3.44
N GLY A 3 -11.71 -7.31 2.39
CA GLY A 3 -10.60 -8.26 2.16
C GLY A 3 -9.25 -7.58 1.96
N THR A 4 -9.19 -6.50 1.16
CA THR A 4 -7.95 -5.76 0.89
C THR A 4 -7.45 -5.03 2.13
N SER A 5 -8.34 -4.43 2.92
CA SER A 5 -7.93 -3.76 4.16
C SER A 5 -7.43 -4.75 5.21
N MET A 6 -8.09 -5.90 5.35
CA MET A 6 -7.67 -6.97 6.27
C MET A 6 -6.28 -7.52 5.90
N ALA A 7 -6.07 -7.85 4.62
CA ALA A 7 -4.78 -8.33 4.14
C ALA A 7 -3.65 -7.32 4.40
N GLN A 8 -3.94 -6.02 4.21
CA GLN A 8 -2.95 -4.99 4.49
C GLN A 8 -2.60 -4.87 5.98
N LEU A 9 -3.60 -4.93 6.87
CA LEU A 9 -3.36 -4.91 8.31
C LEU A 9 -2.60 -6.15 8.80
N GLN A 10 -2.81 -7.31 8.16
CA GLN A 10 -2.04 -8.52 8.44
C GLN A 10 -0.55 -8.33 8.07
N TRP A 11 -0.25 -7.78 6.89
CA TRP A 11 1.14 -7.47 6.50
C TRP A 11 1.81 -6.49 7.44
N LEU A 12 1.11 -5.40 7.79
CA LEU A 12 1.63 -4.40 8.74
C LEU A 12 1.89 -5.02 10.12
N SER A 13 0.98 -5.86 10.61
CA SER A 13 1.15 -6.58 11.89
C SER A 13 2.34 -7.53 11.85
N LEU A 14 2.54 -8.24 10.74
CA LEU A 14 3.70 -9.12 10.54
C LEU A 14 5.02 -8.33 10.56
N ILE A 15 5.07 -7.17 9.89
CA ILE A 15 6.23 -6.28 9.90
C ILE A 15 6.53 -5.84 11.33
N MET A 16 5.53 -5.34 12.06
CA MET A 16 5.70 -4.88 13.45
C MET A 16 6.12 -6.00 14.41
N THR A 17 5.71 -7.25 14.14
CA THR A 17 6.12 -8.42 14.93
C THR A 17 7.57 -8.79 14.67
N ARG A 18 8.02 -8.69 13.41
CA ARG A 18 9.39 -9.02 13.01
C ARG A 18 10.39 -7.89 13.26
N LYS A 19 9.90 -6.65 13.35
CA LYS A 19 10.70 -5.43 13.53
C LYS A 19 10.15 -4.59 14.69
N PRO A 20 10.44 -4.98 15.94
CA PRO A 20 9.99 -4.26 17.12
C PRO A 20 10.37 -2.78 17.11
N GLU A 21 11.50 -2.43 16.50
CA GLU A 21 12.00 -1.06 16.37
C GLU A 21 11.07 -0.16 15.55
N ILE A 22 10.42 -0.71 14.52
CA ILE A 22 9.43 0.04 13.73
C ILE A 22 8.19 0.28 14.56
N ARG A 23 7.72 -0.76 15.26
CA ARG A 23 6.54 -0.69 16.13
C ARG A 23 6.75 0.34 17.26
N GLU A 24 7.89 0.29 17.92
CA GLU A 24 8.23 1.22 19.01
C GLU A 24 8.24 2.65 18.51
N ARG A 25 8.91 2.93 17.38
CA ARG A 25 8.97 4.28 16.81
C ARG A 25 7.60 4.80 16.36
N MET A 26 6.72 3.94 15.83
CA MET A 26 5.34 4.32 15.51
C MET A 26 4.56 4.70 16.78
N MET A 27 4.67 3.89 17.84
CA MET A 27 3.99 4.18 19.11
C MET A 27 4.52 5.47 19.75
N THR A 28 5.84 5.69 19.76
CA THR A 28 6.43 6.93 20.27
C THR A 28 5.93 8.15 19.50
N GLU A 29 5.82 8.09 18.17
CA GLU A 29 5.26 9.19 17.37
C GLU A 29 3.80 9.48 17.75
N ILE A 30 2.99 8.44 17.92
CA ILE A 30 1.57 8.57 18.29
C ILE A 30 1.45 9.19 19.68
N GLU A 31 2.15 8.64 20.67
CA GLU A 31 2.12 9.12 22.05
C GLU A 31 2.64 10.56 22.17
N THR A 32 3.69 10.91 21.43
CA THR A 32 4.28 12.25 21.46
C THR A 32 3.33 13.30 20.86
N ASN A 33 2.66 12.99 19.76
CA ASN A 33 1.84 13.96 19.04
C ASN A 33 0.39 14.01 19.52
N LEU A 34 -0.14 12.89 20.04
CA LEU A 34 -1.56 12.74 20.40
C LEU A 34 -1.79 12.39 21.88
N GLY A 35 -0.74 12.03 22.62
CA GLY A 35 -0.87 11.63 24.02
C GLY A 35 -1.71 10.37 24.19
N GLN A 36 -2.71 10.43 25.08
CA GLN A 36 -3.64 9.33 25.37
C GLN A 36 -4.95 9.43 24.58
N ASP A 37 -5.10 10.45 23.73
CA ASP A 37 -6.30 10.61 22.92
C ASP A 37 -6.36 9.56 21.81
N ARG A 38 -7.59 9.12 21.49
CA ARG A 38 -7.80 8.17 20.38
C ARG A 38 -7.48 8.86 19.05
N PRO A 39 -6.62 8.28 18.19
CA PRO A 39 -6.31 8.87 16.89
C PRO A 39 -7.55 9.07 16.02
N ARG A 40 -7.66 10.24 15.39
CA ARG A 40 -8.69 10.56 14.40
C ARG A 40 -8.07 10.73 13.02
N LEU A 41 -8.89 10.69 11.97
CA LEU A 41 -8.40 10.85 10.59
C LEU A 41 -7.70 12.21 10.37
N GLN A 42 -8.15 13.25 11.07
CA GLN A 42 -7.58 14.60 11.03
C GLN A 42 -6.15 14.66 11.59
N ASP A 43 -5.78 13.71 12.44
CA ASP A 43 -4.45 13.66 13.06
C ASP A 43 -3.40 13.06 12.13
N ARG A 44 -3.79 12.57 10.95
CA ARG A 44 -2.90 11.93 9.97
C ARG A 44 -1.68 12.79 9.63
N GLU A 45 -1.85 14.11 9.49
CA GLU A 45 -0.75 15.04 9.16
C GLU A 45 0.30 15.14 10.28
N LYS A 46 -0.08 14.82 11.53
CA LYS A 46 0.82 14.79 12.69
C LYS A 46 1.58 13.47 12.82
N LEU A 47 1.24 12.46 12.01
CA LEU A 47 1.80 11.10 12.10
C LEU A 47 2.54 10.67 10.80
N PRO A 48 3.53 11.44 10.33
CA PRO A 48 4.22 11.18 9.07
C PRO A 48 4.95 9.82 9.04
N TYR A 49 5.54 9.38 10.15
CA TYR A 49 6.25 8.09 10.23
C TYR A 49 5.27 6.92 10.17
N THR A 50 4.17 6.99 10.93
CA THR A 50 3.08 6.02 10.89
C THR A 50 2.51 5.90 9.47
N GLN A 51 2.27 7.03 8.80
CA GLN A 51 1.85 7.05 7.41
C GLN A 51 2.90 6.41 6.49
N ALA A 52 4.18 6.73 6.67
CA ALA A 52 5.26 6.14 5.89
C ALA A 52 5.34 4.62 6.07
N CYS A 53 5.15 4.08 7.27
CA CYS A 53 5.13 2.64 7.52
C CYS A 53 3.96 1.94 6.81
N ILE A 54 2.76 2.54 6.81
CA ILE A 54 1.61 2.01 6.08
C ILE A 54 1.88 1.99 4.57
N MET A 55 2.43 3.09 4.04
CA MET A 55 2.76 3.21 2.62
C MET A 55 3.88 2.25 2.21
N GLU A 56 4.91 2.08 3.04
CA GLU A 56 5.99 1.14 2.79
C GLU A 56 5.50 -0.32 2.83
N SER A 57 4.57 -0.65 3.73
CA SER A 57 3.92 -1.96 3.75
C SER A 57 3.15 -2.20 2.44
N LEU A 58 2.42 -1.21 1.93
CA LEU A 58 1.71 -1.31 0.65
C LEU A 58 2.68 -1.49 -0.54
N ARG A 59 3.79 -0.76 -0.53
CA ARG A 59 4.83 -0.87 -1.57
C ARG A 59 5.50 -2.23 -1.56
N ARG A 60 5.85 -2.74 -0.37
CA ARG A 60 6.55 -4.03 -0.23
C ARG A 60 5.65 -5.24 -0.44
N PHE A 61 4.38 -5.13 -0.04
CA PHE A 61 3.40 -6.20 -0.09
C PHE A 61 2.08 -5.70 -0.69
N PRO A 62 2.06 -5.37 -2.00
CA PRO A 62 0.83 -4.95 -2.65
C PRO A 62 -0.17 -6.12 -2.67
N ASN A 63 -1.41 -5.87 -2.25
CA ASN A 63 -2.45 -6.90 -2.19
C ASN A 63 -2.79 -7.52 -3.57
N VAL A 64 -2.52 -6.80 -4.65
CA VAL A 64 -2.78 -7.23 -6.03
C VAL A 64 -1.52 -6.95 -6.88
N PRO A 65 -0.47 -7.78 -6.77
CA PRO A 65 0.85 -7.47 -7.35
C PRO A 65 0.85 -7.37 -8.89
N LEU A 66 -0.11 -8.00 -9.57
CA LEU A 66 -0.29 -7.96 -11.03
C LEU A 66 -1.50 -7.11 -11.48
N GLY A 67 -2.09 -6.33 -10.56
CA GLY A 67 -3.35 -5.63 -10.81
C GLY A 67 -4.50 -6.57 -11.14
N LEU A 68 -5.63 -6.00 -11.56
CA LEU A 68 -6.69 -6.77 -12.20
C LEU A 68 -6.35 -6.92 -13.69
N PRO A 69 -6.74 -8.01 -14.36
CA PRO A 69 -6.63 -8.09 -15.80
C PRO A 69 -7.41 -6.98 -16.50
N HIS A 70 -6.77 -6.32 -17.47
CA HIS A 70 -7.39 -5.35 -18.36
C HIS A 70 -7.35 -5.86 -19.79
N ASN A 71 -8.20 -5.32 -20.68
CA ASN A 71 -8.11 -5.56 -22.12
C ASN A 71 -8.04 -4.22 -22.87
N THR A 72 -7.35 -4.19 -24.01
CA THR A 72 -7.37 -3.04 -24.92
C THR A 72 -8.74 -2.91 -25.59
N THR A 73 -9.30 -1.70 -25.61
CA THR A 73 -10.62 -1.41 -26.23
C THR A 73 -10.51 -1.08 -27.73
N CYS A 74 -9.31 -0.76 -28.19
CA CYS A 74 -8.93 -0.52 -29.58
C CYS A 74 -7.46 -0.87 -29.80
N ASP A 75 -7.03 -0.90 -31.05
CA ASP A 75 -5.61 -0.97 -31.40
C ASP A 75 -4.88 0.25 -30.79
N THR A 76 -3.77 0.00 -30.12
CA THR A 76 -3.02 1.02 -29.38
C THR A 76 -1.52 0.73 -29.41
N GLU A 77 -0.74 1.60 -28.78
CA GLU A 77 0.70 1.46 -28.64
C GLU A 77 1.12 1.60 -27.18
N VAL A 78 1.98 0.70 -26.70
CA VAL A 78 2.55 0.77 -25.35
C VAL A 78 4.07 0.69 -25.45
N GLY A 79 4.76 1.76 -25.03
CA GLY A 79 6.22 1.81 -25.02
C GLY A 79 6.87 1.58 -26.39
N GLY A 80 6.31 2.15 -27.46
CA GLY A 80 6.84 1.96 -28.82
C GLY A 80 6.33 0.72 -29.54
N LYS A 81 5.46 -0.10 -28.92
CA LYS A 81 5.02 -1.40 -29.45
C LYS A 81 3.53 -1.40 -29.73
N PHE A 82 3.17 -1.81 -30.95
CA PHE A 82 1.77 -2.00 -31.34
C PHE A 82 1.11 -3.12 -30.54
N VAL A 83 -0.10 -2.85 -30.04
CA VAL A 83 -0.93 -3.78 -29.27
C VAL A 83 -2.33 -3.80 -29.91
N PRO A 84 -2.78 -4.95 -30.45
CA PRO A 84 -4.10 -5.06 -31.05
C PRO A 84 -5.23 -4.85 -30.02
N LYS A 85 -6.41 -4.49 -30.52
CA LYS A 85 -7.68 -4.53 -29.78
C LYS A 85 -7.91 -5.92 -29.15
N ASP A 86 -8.58 -5.94 -27.99
CA ASP A 86 -8.96 -7.13 -27.23
C ASP A 86 -7.76 -7.94 -26.68
N THR A 87 -6.57 -7.33 -26.62
CA THR A 87 -5.37 -7.93 -26.02
C THR A 87 -5.45 -7.81 -24.50
N GLY A 88 -5.23 -8.93 -23.79
CA GLY A 88 -5.13 -8.97 -22.33
C GLY A 88 -3.84 -8.34 -21.80
N ILE A 89 -3.98 -7.47 -20.80
CA ILE A 89 -2.92 -6.70 -20.17
C ILE A 89 -2.90 -6.98 -18.67
N LEU A 90 -1.71 -7.29 -18.15
CA LEU A 90 -1.42 -7.41 -16.72
C LEU A 90 -0.40 -6.34 -16.32
N TYR A 91 -0.68 -5.64 -15.22
CA TYR A 91 0.20 -4.58 -14.72
C TYR A 91 1.03 -5.11 -13.57
N ASN A 92 2.35 -5.24 -13.76
CA ASN A 92 3.23 -5.68 -12.69
C ASN A 92 3.51 -4.54 -11.69
N ILE A 93 2.56 -4.28 -10.80
CA ILE A 93 2.64 -3.26 -9.74
C ILE A 93 3.83 -3.54 -8.81
N TYR A 94 4.16 -4.81 -8.58
CA TYR A 94 5.28 -5.19 -7.72
C TYR A 94 6.65 -4.76 -8.25
N ALA A 95 6.80 -4.60 -9.57
CA ALA A 95 8.06 -4.22 -10.20
C ALA A 95 8.33 -2.70 -10.21
N ILE A 96 7.41 -1.89 -9.66
CA ILE A 96 7.50 -0.43 -9.58
C ILE A 96 8.00 -0.04 -8.18
#